data_AF-A0A966LBC1-F1
#
_entry.id   AF-A0A966LBC1-F1
#
_cell.length_a   1.000
_cell.length_b   1.000
_cell.length_c   1.000
_cell.angle_alpha   90.00
_cell.angle_beta   90.00
_cell.angle_gamma   90.00
#
_symmetry.space_group_name_H-M   'P 1'
#
loop_
_entity.id
_entity.type
_entity.pdbx_description
1 polymer ?
#
loop_
_entity_poly.entity_id
_entity_poly.type
_entity_poly.pdbx_seq_one_letter_code
_entity_poly.pdbx_strand_id
1 'polypeptide(L)' 'MEMIAQFALLSDAAQLAWVGAGLWVVAAFAGVMERRRAKRRDVARLEQVGWVPWTGLFMLAAIAGGGCLAMSLPVVIGGL' A
#
# COMPACT_ATOMS: atom_id res chain seq x y z
N MET A 1 7.61 1.29 -22.21
CA MET A 1 7.81 2.76 -22.32
C MET A 1 6.49 3.50 -22.49
N GLU A 2 5.55 3.02 -23.30
CA GLU A 2 4.21 3.64 -23.44
C GLU A 2 3.47 3.88 -22.11
N MET A 3 3.44 2.88 -21.23
CA MET A 3 2.72 3.00 -19.94
C MET A 3 3.29 4.11 -19.04
N ILE A 4 4.61 4.35 -19.10
CA ILE A 4 5.27 5.43 -18.37
C ILE A 4 4.91 6.78 -19.00
N ALA A 5 4.86 6.85 -20.34
CA ALA A 5 4.47 8.06 -21.06
C ALA A 5 3.01 8.44 -20.79
N GLN A 6 2.09 7.47 -20.78
CA GLN A 6 0.68 7.71 -20.43
C GLN A 6 0.54 8.20 -18.99
N PHE A 7 1.32 7.65 -18.06
CA PHE A 7 1.31 8.10 -16.67
C PHE A 7 1.86 9.52 -16.53
N ALA A 8 2.94 9.84 -17.24
CA ALA A 8 3.54 11.18 -17.24
C ALA A 8 2.63 12.27 -17.81
N LEU A 9 1.63 11.90 -18.63
CA LEU A 9 0.64 12.82 -19.20
C LEU A 9 -0.57 13.05 -18.28
N LEU A 10 -0.72 12.27 -17.20
CA LEU A 10 -1.76 12.49 -16.19
C LEU A 10 -1.49 13.76 -15.37
N SER A 11 -2.55 14.33 -14.80
CA SER A 11 -2.39 15.40 -13.80
C SER A 11 -1.66 14.88 -12.55
N ASP A 12 -0.95 15.76 -11.86
CA ASP A 12 -0.23 15.41 -10.62
C ASP A 12 -1.14 14.72 -9.60
N ALA A 13 -2.39 15.19 -9.46
CA ALA A 13 -3.38 14.58 -8.58
C ALA A 13 -3.77 13.16 -9.01
N ALA A 14 -3.94 12.92 -10.32
CA ALA A 14 -4.24 11.59 -10.85
C ALA A 14 -3.05 10.63 -10.69
N GLN A 15 -1.82 11.11 -10.89
CA GLN A 15 -0.62 10.34 -10.60
C GLN A 15 -0.56 9.96 -9.11
N LEU A 16 -0.82 10.92 -8.22
CA LEU A 16 -0.86 10.69 -6.77
C LEU A 16 -1.93 9.67 -6.37
N ALA A 17 -3.11 9.72 -7.01
CA ALA A 17 -4.19 8.77 -6.77
C ALA A 17 -3.77 7.34 -7.12
N TRP A 18 -3.13 7.15 -8.28
CA TRP A 18 -2.63 5.85 -8.70
C TRP A 18 -1.49 5.33 -7.82
N VAL A 19 -0.56 6.20 -7.42
CA VAL A 19 0.51 5.83 -6.49
C VAL A 19 -0.08 5.43 -5.13
N GLY A 20 -1.02 6.22 -4.61
CA GLY A 20 -1.72 5.94 -3.36
C GLY A 20 -2.50 4.62 -3.39
N ALA A 21 -3.20 4.35 -4.50
CA ALA A 21 -3.89 3.08 -4.74
C ALA A 21 -2.91 1.89 -4.78
N GLY A 22 -1.78 2.04 -5.47
CA GLY A 22 -0.71 1.03 -5.50
C GLY A 22 -0.15 0.73 -4.10
N LEU A 23 0.09 1.76 -3.30
CA LEU A 23 0.55 1.61 -1.91
C LEU A 23 -0.51 0.90 -1.04
N TRP A 24 -1.80 1.17 -1.24
CA TRP A 24 -2.87 0.46 -0.56
C TRP A 24 -2.97 -1.02 -0.94
N VAL A 25 -2.70 -1.38 -2.20
CA VAL A 25 -2.59 -2.79 -2.63
C VAL A 25 -1.43 -3.47 -1.90
N VAL A 26 -0.27 -2.81 -1.81
CA VAL A 26 0.88 -3.33 -1.05
C VAL A 26 0.56 -3.47 0.44
N ALA A 27 -0.14 -2.49 1.03
CA ALA A 27 -0.60 -2.57 2.42
C ALA A 27 -1.53 -3.79 2.62
N ALA A 28 -2.54 -3.96 1.77
CA ALA A 28 -3.44 -5.10 1.83
C ALA A 28 -2.68 -6.43 1.74
N PHE A 29 -1.71 -6.53 0.83
CA PHE A 29 -0.84 -7.69 0.71
C PHE A 29 -0.04 -7.95 1.99
N ALA A 30 0.62 -6.93 2.55
CA ALA A 30 1.38 -7.05 3.79
C ALA A 30 0.50 -7.49 4.97
N GLY A 31 -0.73 -6.95 5.07
CA GLY A 31 -1.72 -7.37 6.07
C GLY A 31 -2.17 -8.82 5.91
N VAL A 32 -2.37 -9.29 4.67
CA VAL A 32 -2.66 -10.72 4.40
C VAL A 32 -1.48 -11.60 4.81
N MET A 33 -0.26 -11.20 4.51
CA MET A 33 0.94 -11.96 4.87
C MET A 33 1.13 -12.04 6.39
N GLU A 34 0.86 -10.97 7.14
CA GLU A 34 0.88 -11.01 8.60
C GLU A 34 -0.19 -11.97 9.15
N ARG A 35 -1.41 -11.94 8.59
CA ARG A 35 -2.46 -12.90 8.98
C ARG A 35 -2.04 -14.35 8.70
N ARG A 36 -1.35 -14.61 7.58
CA ARG A 36 -0.82 -15.94 7.24
C ARG A 36 0.29 -16.35 8.21
N ARG A 37 1.16 -15.42 8.62
CA ARG A 37 2.19 -15.65 9.63
C ARG A 37 1.57 -15.96 10.99
N ALA A 38 0.61 -15.16 11.44
CA ALA A 38 -0.08 -15.33 12.72
C ALA A 38 -0.79 -16.68 12.82
N LYS A 39 -1.46 -17.13 11.75
CA LYS A 39 -2.11 -18.46 11.71
C LYS A 39 -1.14 -19.64 11.79
N ARG A 40 0.11 -19.46 11.35
CA ARG A 40 1.16 -20.49 11.37
C ARG A 40 2.06 -20.41 12.61
N ARG A 41 1.78 -19.48 13.53
CA ARG A 41 2.56 -19.26 14.74
C ARG A 41 2.21 -20.34 15.76
N ASP A 42 2.94 -21.45 15.67
CA ASP A 42 2.88 -22.53 16.64
C ASP A 42 3.50 -22.07 17.97
N VAL A 43 2.83 -22.31 19.10
CA VAL A 43 3.28 -21.86 20.44
C VAL A 43 4.61 -22.55 20.81
N ALA A 44 4.88 -23.72 20.24
CA ALA A 44 6.15 -24.43 20.39
C ALA A 44 7.33 -23.82 19.58
N ARG A 45 7.08 -22.84 18.69
CA ARG A 45 8.07 -22.23 17.78
C ARG A 45 8.17 -20.71 17.89
N LEU A 46 7.94 -20.17 19.09
CA LEU A 46 8.03 -18.73 19.40
C LEU A 46 9.40 -18.10 19.05
N GLU A 47 10.46 -18.91 18.92
CA GLU A 47 11.81 -18.46 18.54
C GLU A 47 11.96 -18.14 17.06
N GLN A 48 10.99 -18.48 16.21
CA GLN A 48 11.03 -18.11 14.79
C GLN A 48 10.59 -16.65 14.62
N VAL A 49 11.54 -15.74 14.83
CA VAL A 49 11.43 -14.32 14.47
C VAL A 49 11.38 -14.23 12.95
N GLY A 50 10.17 -14.39 12.39
CA GLY A 50 9.93 -14.27 10.96
C GLY A 50 10.58 -13.00 10.40
N TRP A 51 11.33 -13.20 9.32
CA TRP A 51 12.36 -12.31 8.77
C TRP A 51 11.86 -10.92 8.34
N VAL A 52 10.57 -10.80 8.04
CA VAL A 52 9.98 -9.57 7.49
C VAL A 52 8.98 -8.96 8.48
N PRO A 53 9.09 -7.66 8.80
CA PRO A 53 8.14 -6.96 9.66
C PRO A 53 6.88 -6.57 8.86
N TRP A 54 6.01 -7.54 8.56
CA TRP A 54 4.80 -7.34 7.76
C TRP A 54 3.89 -6.24 8.32
N THR A 55 3.73 -6.16 9.64
CA THR A 55 2.96 -5.08 10.28
C THR A 55 3.58 -3.71 10.03
N GLY A 56 4.90 -3.59 10.10
CA GLY A 56 5.61 -2.34 9.80
C GLY A 56 5.41 -1.92 8.34
N LEU A 57 5.58 -2.86 7.41
CA LEU A 57 5.31 -2.66 5.97
C LEU A 57 3.87 -2.25 5.70
N PHE A 58 2.91 -2.92 6.34
CA PHE A 58 1.49 -2.56 6.26
C PHE A 58 1.26 -1.13 6.70
N MET A 59 1.76 -0.74 7.88
CA MET A 59 1.54 0.60 8.42
C MET A 59 2.18 1.67 7.54
N LEU A 60 3.42 1.46 7.08
CA LEU A 60 4.13 2.42 6.24
C LEU A 60 3.40 2.63 4.90
N ALA A 61 3.00 1.53 4.24
CA ALA A 61 2.28 1.59 2.98
C ALA A 61 0.87 2.18 3.14
N ALA A 62 0.15 1.83 4.21
CA ALA A 62 -1.18 2.35 4.49
C ALA A 62 -1.17 3.86 4.79
N ILE A 63 -0.21 4.33 5.58
CA ILE A 63 -0.07 5.76 5.92
C ILE A 63 0.36 6.56 4.70
N ALA A 64 1.41 6.11 3.99
CA ALA A 64 1.89 6.80 2.79
C ALA A 64 0.82 6.82 1.69
N GLY A 65 0.19 5.66 1.42
CA GLY A 65 -0.86 5.57 0.42
C GLY A 65 -2.12 6.33 0.81
N GLY A 66 -2.51 6.28 2.09
CA GLY A 66 -3.63 7.07 2.63
C GLY A 66 -3.38 8.57 2.51
N GLY A 67 -2.15 9.03 2.77
CA GLY A 67 -1.75 10.42 2.57
C GLY A 67 -1.85 10.86 1.11
N CYS A 68 -1.33 10.07 0.17
CA CYS A 68 -1.45 10.34 -1.27
C CYS A 68 -2.92 10.39 -1.72
N LEU A 69 -3.74 9.42 -1.29
CA LEU A 69 -5.15 9.38 -1.61
C LEU A 69 -5.89 10.60 -1.05
N ALA A 70 -5.68 10.95 0.23
CA ALA A 70 -6.33 12.09 0.87
C ALA A 70 -6.02 13.42 0.16
N MET A 71 -4.79 13.61 -0.32
CA MET A 71 -4.40 14.80 -1.08
C MET A 71 -4.99 14.83 -2.49
N SER A 72 -5.10 13.67 -3.15
CA SER A 72 -5.67 13.57 -4.50
C SER A 72 -7.19 13.64 -4.53
N LEU A 73 -7.86 13.21 -3.45
CA LEU A 73 -9.30 13.00 -3.37
C LEU A 73 -10.15 14.23 -3.77
N PRO A 74 -9.89 15.46 -3.28
CA PRO A 74 -10.71 16.61 -3.64
C PRO A 74 -10.59 16.98 -5.12
N VAL A 75 -9.43 16.76 -5.75
CA VAL A 75 -9.23 17.04 -7.18
C VAL A 75 -9.88 15.96 -8.04
N VAL A 76 -9.78 14.69 -7.63
CA VAL A 76 -10.38 13.56 -8.36
C VAL A 76 -11.90 13.54 -8.22
N ILE A 77 -12.44 13.81 -7.03
CA ILE A 77 -13.90 13.85 -6.80
C ILE A 77 -14.50 15.18 -7.26
N GLY A 78 -13.83 16.31 -7.03
CA GLY A 78 -14.32 17.62 -7.48
C GLY A 78 -14.22 17.85 -9.00
N GLY A 79 -13.52 16.96 -9.71
CA GLY A 79 -13.44 16.94 -11.17
C GLY A 79 -14.38 15.92 -11.85
N LEU A 80 -15.14 15.13 -11.08
CA LEU A 80 -16.24 14.27 -11.55
C LEU A 80 -17.55 15.06 -11.58
#